data_AF-A0A3D9YYE0-F1
#
_entry.id   AF-A0A3D9YYE0-F1
#
_cell.length_a   1.000
_cell.length_b   1.000
_cell.length_c   1.000
_cell.angle_alpha   90.00
_cell.angle_beta   90.00
_cell.angle_gamma   90.00
#
_symmetry.space_group_name_H-M   'P 1'
#
loop_
_entity.id
_entity.type
_entity.pdbx_description
1 polymer ?
#
loop_
_entity_poly.entity_id
_entity_poly.type
_entity_poly.pdbx_seq_one_letter_code
_entity_poly.pdbx_strand_id
1 'polypeptide(L)' 'MQAHLANQPPANDDDLLAAGVEEIIAEHGGDARAAIRALLEQISYLKLARNRALDLVSRGYACGQLE' A
#
# COMPACT_ATOMS: atom_id res chain seq x y z
N MET A 1 3.05 -44.49 -2.89
CA MET A 1 4.03 -43.44 -3.20
C MET A 1 3.29 -42.21 -3.70
N GLN A 2 3.10 -41.19 -2.86
CA GLN A 2 2.70 -39.84 -3.29
C GLN A 2 3.55 -38.86 -2.49
N ALA A 3 4.60 -38.35 -3.11
CA ALA A 3 5.52 -37.38 -2.52
C ALA A 3 5.74 -36.25 -3.53
N HIS A 4 4.73 -35.41 -3.75
CA HIS A 4 4.82 -34.28 -4.70
C HIS A 4 4.29 -32.94 -4.15
N LEU A 5 4.04 -32.82 -2.86
CA LEU A 5 3.47 -31.59 -2.27
C LEU A 5 4.49 -30.65 -1.61
N ALA A 6 5.80 -30.87 -1.77
CA ALA A 6 6.82 -30.13 -1.01
C ALA A 6 7.91 -29.49 -1.87
N ASN A 7 7.55 -28.80 -2.96
CA ASN A 7 8.52 -28.03 -3.76
C ASN A 7 7.88 -26.86 -4.53
N GLN A 8 6.95 -26.14 -3.90
CA GLN A 8 6.55 -24.85 -4.46
C GLN A 8 7.66 -23.84 -4.10
N PRO A 9 8.35 -23.23 -5.09
CA PRO A 9 9.33 -22.20 -4.79
C PRO A 9 8.62 -21.05 -4.04
N PRO A 10 9.30 -20.37 -3.11
CA PRO A 10 8.73 -19.19 -2.47
C PRO A 10 8.30 -18.22 -3.58
N ALA A 11 7.07 -17.73 -3.50
CA ALA A 11 6.53 -16.78 -4.46
C ALA A 11 7.53 -15.61 -4.59
N ASN A 12 7.94 -15.31 -5.81
CA ASN A 12 8.80 -14.17 -6.07
C ASN A 12 8.03 -12.89 -5.70
N ASP A 13 8.73 -11.85 -5.25
CA ASP A 13 8.09 -10.58 -4.87
C ASP A 13 7.22 -10.02 -6.01
N ASP A 14 7.64 -10.24 -7.26
CA ASP A 14 6.87 -9.87 -8.45
C ASP A 14 5.54 -10.64 -8.58
N ASP A 15 5.51 -11.92 -8.21
CA ASP A 15 4.29 -12.75 -8.26
C ASP A 15 3.30 -12.31 -7.18
N LEU A 16 3.81 -11.96 -6.00
CA LEU A 16 3.00 -11.42 -4.90
C LEU A 16 2.42 -10.04 -5.27
N LEU A 17 3.21 -9.20 -5.92
CA LEU A 17 2.75 -7.91 -6.43
C LEU A 17 1.69 -8.08 -7.52
N ALA A 18 1.89 -9.01 -8.45
CA ALA A 18 0.92 -9.29 -9.51
C ALA A 18 -0.42 -9.78 -8.93
N ALA A 19 -0.39 -10.71 -7.97
CA ALA A 19 -1.58 -11.19 -7.28
C ALA A 19 -2.32 -10.06 -6.54
N GLY A 20 -1.60 -9.18 -5.86
CA GLY A 20 -2.21 -8.02 -5.20
C GLY A 20 -2.83 -7.02 -6.19
N VAL A 21 -2.21 -6.81 -7.34
CA VAL A 21 -2.79 -5.97 -8.41
C VAL A 21 -4.08 -6.59 -8.96
N GLU A 22 -4.09 -7.90 -9.22
CA GLU A 22 -5.28 -8.61 -9.68
C GLU A 22 -6.43 -8.54 -8.66
N GLU A 23 -6.13 -8.69 -7.37
CA GLU A 23 -7.11 -8.57 -6.28
C GLU A 23 -7.75 -7.18 -6.27
N ILE A 24 -6.95 -6.12 -6.29
CA ILE A 24 -7.47 -4.74 -6.28
C ILE A 24 -8.30 -4.45 -7.53
N ILE A 25 -7.90 -4.96 -8.70
CA ILE A 25 -8.70 -4.82 -9.93
C ILE A 25 -10.03 -5.57 -9.79
N ALA A 26 -10.03 -6.77 -9.21
CA ALA A 26 -11.24 -7.56 -8.98
C ALA A 26 -12.21 -6.87 -8.01
N GLU A 27 -11.72 -6.24 -6.94
CA GLU A 27 -12.53 -5.44 -6.01
C GLU A 27 -13.25 -4.27 -6.71
N HIS A 28 -12.66 -3.75 -7.79
CA HIS A 28 -13.22 -2.67 -8.60
C HIS A 28 -14.00 -3.20 -9.82
N GLY A 29 -14.49 -4.44 -9.76
CA GLY A 29 -15.31 -5.04 -10.80
C GLY A 29 -14.56 -5.32 -12.11
N GLY A 30 -13.23 -5.45 -12.05
CA GLY A 30 -12.38 -5.63 -13.23
C GLY A 30 -11.96 -4.33 -13.91
N ASP A 31 -12.42 -3.16 -13.44
CA ASP A 31 -12.01 -1.87 -14.00
C ASP A 31 -10.65 -1.43 -13.42
N ALA A 32 -9.58 -1.75 -14.15
CA ALA A 32 -8.23 -1.34 -13.80
C ALA A 32 -8.05 0.18 -13.67
N ARG A 33 -8.80 0.99 -14.43
CA ARG A 33 -8.70 2.46 -14.32
C ARG A 33 -9.32 2.96 -13.02
N ALA A 34 -10.45 2.38 -12.61
CA ALA A 34 -11.09 2.68 -11.33
C ALA A 34 -10.18 2.29 -10.16
N ALA A 35 -9.60 1.09 -10.21
CA ALA A 35 -8.62 0.61 -9.21
C ALA A 35 -7.42 1.55 -9.08
N ILE A 36 -6.78 1.92 -10.21
CA ILE A 36 -5.64 2.85 -10.21
C ILE A 36 -6.05 4.21 -9.62
N ARG A 37 -7.23 4.72 -9.97
CA ARG A 37 -7.71 6.01 -9.45
C ARG A 37 -7.87 5.98 -7.93
N ALA A 38 -8.49 4.94 -7.40
CA ALA A 38 -8.68 4.75 -5.96
C ALA A 38 -7.33 4.70 -5.22
N LEU A 39 -6.34 3.97 -5.76
CA LEU A 39 -5.00 3.91 -5.19
C LEU A 39 -4.31 5.27 -5.18
N LEU A 40 -4.40 6.04 -6.27
CA LEU A 40 -3.82 7.38 -6.34
C LEU A 40 -4.46 8.34 -5.32
N GLU A 41 -5.77 8.24 -5.11
CA GLU A 41 -6.48 9.02 -4.09
C GLU A 41 -6.02 8.66 -2.67
N GLN A 42 -5.87 7.37 -2.36
CA GLN A 42 -5.33 6.91 -1.08
C GLN A 42 -3.89 7.40 -0.85
N ILE A 43 -3.03 7.32 -1.87
CA ILE A 43 -1.66 7.85 -1.80
C ILE A 43 -1.67 9.35 -1.54
N SER A 44 -2.54 10.11 -2.21
CA SER A 44 -2.69 11.54 -2.01
C SER A 44 -3.09 11.86 -0.56
N TYR A 45 -4.06 11.12 -0.02
CA TYR A 45 -4.48 11.24 1.37
C TYR A 45 -3.33 10.95 2.35
N LEU A 46 -2.60 9.87 2.15
CA LEU A 46 -1.45 9.52 3.00
C LEU A 46 -0.35 10.57 2.94
N LYS A 47 -0.06 11.13 1.75
CA LYS A 47 0.90 12.24 1.61
C LYS A 47 0.44 13.48 2.37
N LEU A 48 -0.84 13.82 2.31
CA LEU A 48 -1.40 14.94 3.05
C LEU A 48 -1.33 14.71 4.57
N ALA A 49 -1.71 13.52 5.03
CA ALA A 49 -1.64 13.14 6.44
C ALA A 49 -0.19 13.21 6.97
N ARG A 50 0.77 12.67 6.22
CA ARG A 50 2.20 12.78 6.54
C ARG A 50 2.64 14.23 6.66
N ASN A 51 2.30 15.08 5.68
CA ASN A 51 2.69 16.49 5.72
C ASN A 51 2.09 17.23 6.93
N ARG A 52 0.85 16.93 7.31
CA ARG A 52 0.23 17.48 8.53
C ARG A 52 0.95 17.03 9.79
N ALA A 53 1.31 15.75 9.88
CA ALA A 53 2.09 15.24 11.01
C ALA A 53 3.45 15.93 11.12
N LEU A 54 4.14 16.13 10.00
CA LEU A 54 5.42 16.86 9.97
C LEU A 54 5.28 18.33 10.37
N ASP A 55 4.21 19.01 9.93
CA ASP A 55 3.92 20.39 10.35
C ASP A 55 3.67 20.48 11.87
N LEU A 56 2.91 19.54 12.43
CA LEU A 56 2.68 19.46 13.88
C LEU A 56 3.97 19.24 14.65
N VAL A 57 4.84 18.33 14.20
CA VAL A 57 6.15 18.09 14.82
C VAL A 57 7.04 19.34 14.71
N SER A 58 7.06 20.00 13.55
CA SER A 58 7.83 21.23 13.34
C SER A 58 7.35 22.37 14.25
N ARG A 59 6.02 22.53 14.43
CA ARG A 59 5.44 23.51 15.35
C ARG A 59 5.71 23.18 16.81
N GLY A 60 5.57 21.91 17.20
CA GLY A 60 5.91 21.45 18.55
C GLY A 60 7.37 21.73 18.89
N TYR A 61 8.27 21.50 17.93
CA TYR A 61 9.69 21.84 18.05
C TYR A 61 9.90 23.37 18.16
N ALA A 62 9.27 24.17 17.30
CA ALA A 62 9.41 25.63 17.30
C ALA A 62 8.84 26.30 18.57
N CYS A 63 7.81 25.72 19.18
CA CYS A 63 7.18 26.24 20.40
C CYS A 63 7.78 25.66 21.70
N GLY A 64 8.78 24.77 21.62
CA GLY A 64 9.38 24.14 22.80
C GLY A 64 8.43 23.23 23.58
N GLN A 65 7.39 22.68 22.94
CA GLN A 65 6.32 21.87 23.56
C GLN A 65 6.46 20.37 23.27
N LEU A 66 7.67 19.88 22.99
CA LEU A 66 7.93 18.44 22.89
C LEU A 66 8.28 17.89 24.28
N GLU A 67 7.27 17.79 25.16
CA GLU A 67 7.30 16.98 26.39
C GLU A 67 6.18 15.94 26.34
#